data_AF-A0A7C9LJT1-F1
#
_entry.id   AF-A0A7C9LJT1-F1
#
_cell.length_a   1.000
_cell.length_b   1.000
_cell.length_c   1.000
_cell.angle_alpha   90.00
_cell.angle_beta   90.00
_cell.angle_gamma   90.00
#
_symmetry.space_group_name_H-M   'P 1'
#
loop_
_entity.id
_entity.type
_entity.pdbx_description
1 polymer ?
#
loop_
_entity_poly.entity_id
_entity_poly.type
_entity_poly.pdbx_seq_one_letter_code
_entity_poly.pdbx_strand_id
1 'polypeptide(L)' 'MVRRCFARVVGESGELRLNLLHSGEVGLVFQGQTHTFETLEDALDGAAWLPEVPGDLYEALAWELDLLALRRTSPG' A
#
# COMPACT_ATOMS: atom_id res chain seq x y z
N MET A 1 -2.58 -2.87 -15.48
CA MET A 1 -1.68 -4.05 -15.39
C MET A 1 -0.65 -3.81 -14.31
N VAL A 2 -0.51 -4.72 -13.35
CA VAL A 2 0.47 -4.60 -12.26
C VAL A 2 1.89 -4.81 -12.79
N ARG A 3 2.80 -3.90 -12.46
CA ARG A 3 4.24 -4.01 -12.73
C ARG A 3 4.96 -4.72 -11.58
N ARG A 4 4.64 -4.36 -10.34
CA ARG A 4 5.26 -4.91 -9.13
C ARG A 4 4.33 -4.70 -7.93
N CYS A 5 4.32 -5.63 -6.97
CA CYS A 5 3.76 -5.39 -5.65
C CYS A 5 4.82 -4.70 -4.76
N PHE A 6 4.48 -3.54 -4.18
CA PHE A 6 5.33 -2.79 -3.24
C PHE A 6 5.23 -3.32 -1.83
N ALA A 7 4.01 -3.44 -1.33
CA ALA A 7 3.71 -3.89 0.02
C ALA A 7 2.45 -4.74 0.01
N ARG A 8 2.42 -5.74 0.89
CA ARG A 8 1.29 -6.63 1.11
C ARG A 8 1.19 -6.88 2.59
N VAL A 9 0.06 -6.50 3.17
CA VAL A 9 -0.26 -6.76 4.58
C VAL A 9 -1.49 -7.65 4.67
N VAL A 10 -1.46 -8.54 5.66
CA VAL A 10 -2.53 -9.50 5.92
C VAL A 10 -2.86 -9.40 7.39
N GLY A 11 -4.14 -9.19 7.68
CA GLY A 11 -4.71 -9.08 9.03
C GLY A 11 -5.99 -9.89 9.14
N GLU A 12 -6.66 -9.79 10.28
CA GLU A 12 -7.94 -10.48 10.51
C GLU A 12 -9.03 -9.97 9.54
N SER A 13 -8.94 -8.70 9.18
CA SER A 13 -9.88 -8.03 8.28
C SER A 13 -9.64 -8.31 6.78
N GLY A 14 -8.58 -9.06 6.45
CA GLY A 14 -8.28 -9.50 5.09
C GLY A 14 -6.88 -9.13 4.60
N GLU A 15 -6.77 -8.76 3.33
CA GLU A 15 -5.50 -8.47 2.67
C GLU A 15 -5.57 -7.11 1.97
N LEU A 16 -4.58 -6.26 2.27
CA LEU A 16 -4.36 -4.97 1.61
C LEU A 16 -3.05 -5.02 0.83
N ARG A 17 -3.09 -4.59 -0.43
CA ARG A 17 -1.92 -4.59 -1.33
C ARG A 17 -1.70 -3.22 -1.94
N LEU A 18 -0.44 -2.81 -2.01
CA LEU A 18 0.01 -1.69 -2.83
C LEU A 18 0.80 -2.21 -4.03
N ASN A 19 0.37 -1.82 -5.22
CA ASN A 19 0.99 -2.24 -6.48
C ASN A 19 1.48 -1.04 -7.28
N LEU A 20 2.70 -1.10 -7.81
CA LEU A 20 3.10 -0.25 -8.92
C LEU A 20 2.41 -0.74 -10.18
N LEU A 21 1.70 0.13 -10.88
CA LEU A 21 1.11 -0.15 -12.17
C LEU A 21 2.10 0.15 -13.30
N HIS A 22 1.86 -0.40 -14.49
CA HIS A 22 2.66 -0.08 -15.67
C HIS A 22 2.55 1.38 -16.12
N SER A 23 1.46 2.05 -15.76
CA SER A 23 1.28 3.49 -15.97
C SER A 23 2.23 4.35 -15.12
N GLY A 24 2.80 3.79 -14.05
CA GLY A 24 3.58 4.52 -13.06
C GLY A 24 2.79 4.86 -11.79
N GLU A 25 1.46 4.79 -11.85
CA GLU A 25 0.56 5.00 -10.72
C GLU A 25 0.66 3.86 -9.69
N VAL A 26 0.16 4.14 -8.49
CA VAL A 26 0.07 3.19 -7.38
C VAL A 26 -1.38 2.71 -7.23
N GLY A 27 -1.58 1.40 -7.30
CA GLY A 27 -2.87 0.76 -7.06
C GLY A 27 -2.95 0.18 -5.64
N LEU A 28 -3.84 0.73 -4.81
CA LEU A 28 -4.26 0.15 -3.54
C LEU A 28 -5.38 -0.85 -3.78
N VAL A 29 -5.21 -2.10 -3.34
CA VAL A 29 -6.17 -3.18 -3.56
C VAL A 29 -6.67 -3.73 -2.24
N PHE A 30 -7.98 -3.66 -2.02
CA PHE A 30 -8.67 -4.23 -0.86
C PHE A 30 -9.96 -4.91 -1.32
N GLN A 31 -10.22 -6.14 -0.84
CA GLN A 31 -11.41 -6.92 -1.19
C GLN A 31 -11.74 -6.99 -2.70
N GLY A 32 -10.70 -6.99 -3.55
CA GLY A 32 -10.84 -7.03 -5.01
C GLY A 32 -11.15 -5.67 -5.66
N GLN A 33 -11.41 -4.63 -4.88
CA GLN A 33 -11.49 -3.24 -5.35
C GLN A 33 -10.08 -2.67 -5.50
N THR A 34 -9.89 -1.82 -6.50
CA THR A 34 -8.60 -1.14 -6.76
C THR A 34 -8.83 0.35 -6.84
N HIS A 35 -8.10 1.10 -6.03
CA HIS A 35 -8.05 2.56 -6.05
C HIS A 35 -6.67 2.98 -6.55
N THR A 36 -6.63 3.89 -7.52
CA THR A 36 -5.39 4.34 -8.16
C THR A 36 -5.00 5.73 -7.69
N PHE A 37 -3.71 5.91 -7.43
CA PHE A 37 -3.12 7.14 -6.91
C PHE A 37 -1.85 7.48 -7.70
N GLU A 38 -1.52 8.76 -7.77
CA GLU A 38 -0.32 9.22 -8.51
C GLU A 38 0.97 8.80 -7.79
N THR A 39 0.97 8.85 -6.46
CA THR A 39 2.15 8.54 -5.64
C THR A 39 1.87 7.49 -4.56
N LEU A 40 2.95 7.02 -3.92
CA LEU A 40 2.86 6.12 -2.76
C LEU A 40 2.31 6.84 -1.53
N GLU A 41 2.65 8.12 -1.37
CA GLU A 41 2.16 8.98 -0.29
C GLU A 41 0.65 9.19 -0.42
N ASP A 42 0.18 9.54 -1.63
CA ASP A 42 -1.26 9.65 -1.91
C ASP A 42 -2.02 8.35 -1.66
N ALA A 43 -1.39 7.20 -1.93
CA ALA A 43 -2.02 5.90 -1.69
C ALA A 43 -2.12 5.57 -0.20
N LEU A 44 -1.16 6.02 0.62
CA LEU A 44 -1.20 5.88 2.08
C LEU A 44 -2.25 6.82 2.68
N ASP A 45 -2.26 8.08 2.26
CA ASP A 45 -3.29 9.05 2.66
C ASP A 45 -4.67 8.53 2.24
N GLY A 46 -4.81 8.06 1.00
CA GLY A 46 -6.03 7.44 0.50
C GLY A 46 -6.50 6.27 1.37
N ALA A 47 -5.58 5.37 1.78
CA ALA A 47 -5.92 4.27 2.68
C ALA A 47 -6.45 4.74 4.05
N ALA A 48 -6.05 5.92 4.54
CA ALA A 48 -6.57 6.51 5.78
C ALA A 48 -7.98 7.11 5.61
N TRP A 49 -8.34 7.55 4.39
CA TRP A 49 -9.63 8.19 4.10
C TRP A 49 -10.70 7.21 3.59
N LEU A 50 -10.31 6.02 3.11
CA LEU A 50 -11.22 5.02 2.59
C LEU A 50 -11.92 4.27 3.74
N PRO A 51 -13.25 4.43 3.93
CA PRO A 51 -13.98 3.80 5.04
C PRO A 51 -13.97 2.26 4.98
N GLU A 52 -13.73 1.68 3.81
CA GLU A 52 -13.59 0.24 3.62
C GLU A 52 -12.28 -0.31 4.17
N VAL A 53 -11.22 0.52 4.29
CA VAL A 53 -9.92 0.07 4.77
C VAL A 53 -9.95 -0.01 6.30
N PRO A 54 -9.82 -1.21 6.88
CA PRO A 54 -9.80 -1.40 8.33
C PRO A 54 -8.54 -0.78 8.96
N GLY A 55 -8.69 -0.22 10.17
CA GLY A 55 -7.60 0.45 10.88
C GLY A 55 -6.39 -0.44 11.12
N ASP A 56 -6.60 -1.72 11.43
CA ASP A 56 -5.51 -2.70 11.61
C ASP A 56 -4.69 -2.91 10.34
N LEU A 57 -5.34 -2.93 9.17
CA LEU A 57 -4.67 -3.06 7.88
C LEU A 57 -3.97 -1.76 7.47
N TYR A 58 -4.54 -0.60 7.80
CA TYR A 58 -3.87 0.69 7.60
C TYR A 58 -2.59 0.80 8.45
N GLU A 59 -2.68 0.50 9.75
CA GLU A 59 -1.53 0.56 10.66
C GLU A 59 -0.42 -0.41 10.24
N ALA A 60 -0.79 -1.64 9.87
CA ALA A 60 0.16 -2.61 9.33
C ALA A 60 0.81 -2.12 8.03
N LEU A 61 0.04 -1.48 7.14
CA LEU A 61 0.57 -0.94 5.88
C LEU A 61 1.57 0.19 6.14
N ALA A 62 1.22 1.14 7.01
CA ALA A 62 2.10 2.24 7.40
C ALA A 62 3.42 1.72 7.96
N TRP A 63 3.35 0.73 8.87
CA TRP A 63 4.53 0.08 9.44
C TRP A 63 5.42 -0.58 8.38
N GLU A 64 4.83 -1.34 7.44
CA GLU A 64 5.61 -1.97 6.37
C GLU A 64 6.30 -0.94 5.45
N LEU A 65 5.64 0.18 5.17
CA LEU A 65 6.24 1.25 4.38
C LEU A 65 7.42 1.91 5.12
N ASP A 66 7.29 2.14 6.43
CA ASP A 66 8.39 2.63 7.26
C ASP A 66 9.59 1.67 7.25
N LEU A 67 9.35 0.36 7.40
CA LEU A 67 10.41 -0.66 7.30
C LEU A 67 11.10 -0.65 5.94
N LEU A 68 10.36 -0.45 4.85
CA LEU A 68 10.92 -0.36 3.50
C LEU A 68 11.76 0.91 3.32
N ALA A 69 11.33 2.04 3.88
CA ALA A 69 12.09 3.29 3.85
C ALA A 69 13.44 3.13 4.58
N LEU A 70 13.45 2.47 5.73
CA LEU A 70 14.66 2.19 6.51
C LEU A 70 15.64 1.24 5.81
N ARG A 71 15.14 0.30 5.00
CA ARG A 71 16.01 -0.62 4.22
C ARG A 71 16.79 0.07 3.11
N ARG A 72 16.38 1.26 2.67
CA ARG A 72 17.12 2.06 1.66
C ARG A 72 18.23 2.93 2.26
N THR A 73 18.29 3.08 3.58
CA THR A 73 19.29 3.94 4.25
C THR A 73 20.58 3.22 4.67
N SER A 74 20.76 1.94 4.35
CA SER A 74 22.08 1.29 4.47
C SER A 74 22.92 1.56 3.22
N PRO A 75 24.05 2.29 3.31
CA PRO A 75 25.01 2.33 2.23
C PRO A 75 25.65 0.95 2.12
N GLY A 76 25.32 0.23 1.05
CA GLY A 76 26.10 -0.91 0.57
C GLY A 76 27.12 -0.45 -0.45
#